data_AF-X2BBV9-F1
#
_entry.id   AF-X2BBV9-F1
#
_cell.length_a   1.000
_cell.length_b   1.000
_cell.length_c   1.000
_cell.angle_alpha   90.00
_cell.angle_beta   90.00
_cell.angle_gamma   90.00
#
_symmetry.space_group_name_H-M   'P 1'
#
loop_
_entity.id
_entity.type
_entity.pdbx_description
1 polymer ?
#
loop_
_entity_poly.entity_id
_entity_poly.type
_entity_poly.pdbx_seq_one_letter_code
_entity_poly.pdbx_strand_id
1 'polypeptide(L)'
;DENEELVFAKFMKAHKCYDLIPTSSKLVVFDTQLNVKKAFFALVYNGVRAAPLWDSTLQTFVGMLTITDFIKILQKYYKSPQVKMDELEEHKILTWRGVLHDYSKALVHMEPDASLYDAIRTLCVNKVHRLPVIDKSTGNALYILTHKRILRFLYLYIYDLPQPAFLQKSIWDLQIGTFANIATAKKEMTLIEALNIFVERRISALPVIDENNKVVDIYAKFDVINLAAEKTYNNLDITIEQSLQSRREVCLPLGIS
;
A
#
# COMPACT_ATOMS: atom_id res chain seq x y z
N ASP A 1 32.11 18.40 -15.34
CA ASP A 1 32.07 16.93 -15.23
C ASP A 1 31.03 16.46 -14.21
N GLU A 2 29.80 16.93 -14.38
CA GLU A 2 28.67 16.40 -13.61
C GLU A 2 28.20 15.12 -14.27
N ASN A 3 28.27 13.99 -13.57
CA ASN A 3 27.74 12.73 -14.06
C ASN A 3 26.24 12.91 -14.36
N GLU A 4 25.87 13.07 -15.64
CA GLU A 4 24.50 13.26 -16.12
C GLU A 4 23.59 12.09 -15.72
N GLU A 5 24.16 10.93 -15.40
CA GLU A 5 23.41 9.79 -14.87
C GLU A 5 22.87 10.03 -13.45
N LEU A 6 23.40 11.01 -12.72
CA LEU A 6 22.97 11.34 -11.36
C LEU A 6 21.97 12.50 -11.30
N VAL A 7 21.48 13.01 -12.43
CA VAL A 7 20.57 14.17 -12.47
C VAL A 7 19.35 13.96 -11.57
N PHE A 8 18.68 12.81 -11.67
CA PHE A 8 17.51 12.52 -10.83
C PHE A 8 17.86 12.36 -9.35
N ALA A 9 19.02 11.76 -9.04
CA ALA A 9 19.48 11.66 -7.65
C ALA A 9 19.79 13.03 -7.05
N LYS A 10 20.44 13.91 -7.81
CA LYS A 10 20.72 15.30 -7.40
C LYS A 10 19.42 16.08 -7.21
N PHE A 11 18.48 15.97 -8.15
CA PHE A 11 17.16 16.58 -8.05
C PHE A 11 16.43 16.14 -6.77
N MET A 12 16.41 14.84 -6.47
CA MET A 12 15.78 14.31 -5.25
C MET A 12 16.52 14.68 -3.95
N LYS A 13 17.82 14.97 -4.01
CA LYS A 13 18.59 15.48 -2.87
C LYS A 13 18.32 16.96 -2.61
N ALA A 14 18.05 17.73 -3.65
CA ALA A 14 17.76 19.16 -3.57
C ALA A 14 16.34 19.47 -3.06
N HIS A 15 15.41 18.51 -3.17
CA HIS A 15 14.03 18.66 -2.73
C HIS A 15 13.77 17.96 -1.41
N LYS A 16 12.88 18.55 -0.61
CA LYS A 16 12.47 18.07 0.72
C LYS A 16 11.18 17.25 0.64
N CYS A 17 10.93 16.45 1.66
CA CYS A 17 9.65 15.75 1.82
C CYS A 17 8.46 16.71 1.85
N TYR A 18 8.65 17.89 2.44
CA TYR A 18 7.66 18.96 2.50
C TYR A 18 7.17 19.40 1.11
N ASP A 19 8.04 19.41 0.10
CA ASP A 19 7.71 19.89 -1.26
C ASP A 19 6.65 19.01 -1.96
N LEU A 20 6.44 17.78 -1.48
CA LEU A 20 5.42 16.85 -2.01
C LEU A 20 4.09 16.92 -1.25
N ILE A 21 4.06 17.62 -0.12
CA ILE A 21 2.85 17.80 0.67
C ILE A 21 1.96 18.80 -0.07
N PRO A 22 0.73 18.42 -0.45
CA PRO A 22 -0.19 19.35 -1.11
C PRO A 22 -0.60 20.46 -0.14
N THR A 23 -1.01 21.61 -0.69
CA THR A 23 -1.51 22.76 0.09
C THR A 23 -2.65 22.39 1.05
N SER A 24 -3.47 21.40 0.67
CA SER A 24 -4.48 20.81 1.54
C SER A 24 -4.51 19.30 1.34
N SER A 25 -4.54 18.56 2.46
CA SER A 25 -4.77 17.12 2.45
C SER A 25 -5.56 16.66 3.66
N LYS A 26 -6.26 15.54 3.50
CA LYS A 26 -6.89 14.80 4.58
C LYS A 26 -5.97 13.70 5.06
N LEU A 27 -5.76 13.62 6.38
CA LEU A 27 -5.09 12.50 7.02
C LEU A 27 -6.05 11.79 7.96
N VAL A 28 -6.12 10.46 7.86
CA VAL A 28 -6.89 9.62 8.79
C VAL A 28 -5.91 8.95 9.73
N VAL A 29 -6.13 9.08 11.03
CA VAL A 29 -5.35 8.46 12.10
C VAL A 29 -6.28 7.61 12.95
N PHE A 30 -5.81 6.42 13.35
CA PHE A 30 -6.58 5.55 14.24
C PHE A 30 -5.89 5.37 15.58
N ASP A 31 -6.66 5.45 16.65
CA ASP A 31 -6.22 5.02 17.98
C ASP A 31 -6.06 3.49 17.99
N THR A 32 -5.02 2.97 18.64
CA THR A 32 -4.77 1.53 18.74
C THR A 32 -5.89 0.75 19.45
N GLN A 33 -6.74 1.41 20.23
CA GLN A 33 -7.92 0.84 20.88
C GLN A 33 -9.12 0.67 19.95
N LEU A 34 -9.10 1.23 18.73
CA LEU A 34 -10.19 1.11 17.77
C LEU A 34 -10.34 -0.36 17.29
N ASN A 35 -11.59 -0.82 17.13
CA ASN A 35 -11.87 -2.13 16.56
C ASN A 35 -11.39 -2.21 15.11
N VAL A 36 -10.78 -3.35 14.77
CA VAL A 36 -10.16 -3.61 13.46
C VAL A 36 -11.18 -3.49 12.31
N LYS A 37 -12.36 -4.11 12.45
CA LYS A 37 -13.48 -3.97 11.50
C LYS A 37 -13.86 -2.50 11.25
N LYS A 38 -13.96 -1.70 12.30
CA LYS A 38 -14.30 -0.26 12.20
C LYS A 38 -13.19 0.52 11.49
N ALA A 39 -11.93 0.19 11.76
CA ALA A 39 -10.78 0.83 11.13
C ALA A 39 -10.76 0.59 9.61
N PHE A 40 -10.95 -0.65 9.15
CA PHE A 40 -11.02 -0.94 7.71
C PHE A 40 -12.23 -0.31 7.03
N PHE A 41 -13.38 -0.33 7.68
CA PHE A 41 -14.55 0.39 7.17
C PHE A 41 -14.28 1.90 7.05
N ALA A 42 -13.61 2.50 8.04
CA ALA A 42 -13.23 3.90 8.01
C ALA A 42 -12.20 4.22 6.91
N LEU A 43 -11.28 3.29 6.58
CA LEU A 43 -10.37 3.44 5.44
C LEU A 43 -11.16 3.53 4.12
N VAL A 44 -12.08 2.60 3.89
CA VAL A 44 -12.94 2.59 2.70
C VAL A 44 -13.79 3.86 2.63
N TYR A 45 -14.50 4.18 3.71
CA TYR A 45 -15.38 5.35 3.77
C TYR A 45 -14.64 6.66 3.47
N ASN A 46 -13.38 6.76 3.91
CA ASN A 46 -12.56 7.94 3.66
C ASN A 46 -11.81 7.92 2.33
N GLY A 47 -11.90 6.83 1.55
CA GLY A 47 -11.14 6.66 0.31
C GLY A 47 -9.62 6.60 0.54
N VAL A 48 -9.18 6.22 1.75
CA VAL A 48 -7.75 6.13 2.08
C VAL A 48 -7.33 4.66 2.17
N ARG A 49 -6.07 4.40 1.81
CA ARG A 49 -5.56 3.02 1.70
C ARG A 49 -4.64 2.62 2.86
N ALA A 50 -4.42 3.54 3.79
CA ALA A 50 -3.75 3.30 5.06
C ALA A 50 -3.94 4.49 5.99
N ALA A 51 -3.69 4.25 7.27
CA ALA A 51 -3.72 5.25 8.33
C ALA A 51 -2.56 5.01 9.30
N PRO A 52 -1.91 6.08 9.82
CA PRO A 52 -1.03 5.98 10.97
C PRO A 52 -1.81 5.53 12.21
N LEU A 53 -1.10 4.83 13.09
CA LEU A 53 -1.63 4.32 14.35
C LEU A 53 -1.07 5.12 15.51
N TRP A 54 -1.97 5.74 16.27
CA TRP A 54 -1.66 6.52 17.46
C TRP A 54 -1.90 5.67 18.70
N ASP A 55 -0.89 5.58 19.57
CA ASP A 55 -1.03 4.98 20.89
C ASP A 55 -1.24 6.07 21.93
N SER A 56 -2.46 6.16 22.47
CA SER A 56 -2.80 7.17 23.47
C SER A 56 -2.13 6.97 24.82
N THR A 57 -1.63 5.77 25.13
CA THR A 57 -0.90 5.53 26.38
C THR A 57 0.56 5.97 26.24
N LEU A 58 1.18 5.67 25.10
CA LEU A 58 2.56 6.05 24.82
C LEU A 58 2.69 7.47 24.23
N GLN A 59 1.57 8.10 23.86
CA GLN A 59 1.50 9.41 23.19
C GLN A 59 2.41 9.48 21.96
N THR A 60 2.37 8.45 21.12
CA THR A 60 3.23 8.37 19.94
C THR A 60 2.62 7.57 18.79
N PHE A 61 3.13 7.79 17.58
CA PHE A 61 2.80 6.97 16.42
C PHE A 61 3.57 5.66 16.47
N VAL A 62 2.85 4.55 16.60
CA VAL A 62 3.43 3.21 16.80
C VAL A 62 3.49 2.38 15.52
N GLY A 63 2.85 2.81 14.42
CA GLY A 63 2.89 2.06 13.16
C GLY A 63 1.87 2.53 12.13
N MET A 64 1.60 1.67 11.16
CA MET A 64 0.66 1.90 10.06
C MET A 64 -0.33 0.75 9.98
N LEU A 65 -1.61 1.07 9.73
CA LEU A 65 -2.61 0.09 9.31
C LEU A 65 -2.78 0.19 7.80
N THR A 66 -2.60 -0.92 7.10
CA THR A 66 -2.65 -1.01 5.64
C THR A 66 -3.53 -2.17 5.17
N ILE A 67 -3.81 -2.20 3.87
CA ILE A 67 -4.54 -3.33 3.25
C ILE A 67 -3.78 -4.66 3.39
N THR A 68 -2.45 -4.64 3.54
CA THR A 68 -1.68 -5.87 3.79
C THR A 68 -2.03 -6.47 5.16
N ASP A 69 -2.33 -5.63 6.15
CA ASP A 69 -2.76 -6.10 7.47
C ASP A 69 -4.14 -6.75 7.37
N PHE A 70 -5.05 -6.17 6.58
CA PHE A 70 -6.35 -6.79 6.31
C PHE A 70 -6.19 -8.19 5.71
N ILE A 71 -5.35 -8.32 4.67
CA ILE A 71 -5.08 -9.61 4.00
C ILE A 71 -4.54 -10.64 4.99
N LYS A 72 -3.63 -10.24 5.88
CA LYS A 72 -3.08 -11.14 6.92
C LYS A 72 -4.15 -11.57 7.93
N ILE A 73 -5.09 -10.70 8.28
CA ILE A 73 -6.21 -11.06 9.18
C ILE A 73 -7.08 -12.11 8.52
N LEU A 74 -7.50 -11.85 7.28
CA LEU A 74 -8.31 -12.76 6.49
C LEU A 74 -7.61 -14.13 6.37
N GLN A 75 -6.34 -14.14 5.99
CA GLN A 75 -5.56 -15.38 5.89
C GLN A 75 -5.48 -16.15 7.22
N LYS A 76 -5.33 -15.45 8.34
CA LYS A 76 -5.11 -16.09 9.65
C LYS A 76 -6.39 -16.71 10.23
N TYR A 77 -7.54 -16.07 10.02
CA TYR A 77 -8.79 -16.49 10.65
C TYR A 77 -9.78 -17.16 9.69
N TYR A 78 -9.56 -17.09 8.38
CA TYR A 78 -10.40 -17.82 7.45
C TYR A 78 -10.27 -19.33 7.65
N LYS A 79 -11.41 -19.99 7.87
CA LYS A 79 -11.50 -21.45 8.00
C LYS A 79 -12.38 -22.03 6.91
N SER A 80 -13.62 -21.55 6.81
CA SER A 80 -14.56 -21.91 5.75
C SER A 80 -15.63 -20.83 5.59
N PRO A 81 -16.39 -20.82 4.48
CA PRO A 81 -17.45 -19.82 4.24
C PRO A 81 -18.57 -19.80 5.28
N GLN A 82 -18.76 -20.91 6.01
CA GLN A 82 -19.85 -21.08 6.98
C GLN A 82 -19.47 -20.56 8.38
N VAL A 83 -18.18 -20.39 8.65
CA VAL A 83 -17.68 -19.91 9.95
C VAL A 83 -17.46 -18.41 9.86
N LYS A 84 -18.15 -17.65 10.71
CA LYS A 84 -17.93 -16.20 10.81
C LYS A 84 -16.54 -15.92 11.38
N MET A 85 -15.91 -14.86 10.87
CA MET A 85 -14.67 -14.34 11.45
C MET A 85 -14.97 -13.38 12.60
N ASP A 86 -15.43 -13.90 13.73
CA ASP A 86 -15.76 -13.10 14.91
C ASP A 86 -14.52 -12.33 15.42
N GLU A 87 -13.31 -12.87 15.23
CA GLU A 87 -12.06 -12.22 15.62
C GLU A 87 -11.84 -10.88 14.91
N LEU A 88 -12.26 -10.74 13.66
CA LEU A 88 -12.18 -9.45 12.94
C LEU A 88 -13.13 -8.41 13.54
N GLU A 89 -14.27 -8.86 14.10
CA GLU A 89 -15.30 -8.00 14.66
C GLU A 89 -14.96 -7.53 16.08
N GLU A 90 -14.37 -8.42 16.87
CA GLU A 90 -14.09 -8.20 18.29
C GLU A 90 -12.69 -7.62 18.56
N HIS A 91 -11.69 -7.94 17.72
CA HIS A 91 -10.32 -7.48 17.97
C HIS A 91 -10.14 -5.98 17.79
N LYS A 92 -9.27 -5.43 18.64
CA LYS A 92 -8.72 -4.08 18.53
C LYS A 92 -7.46 -4.08 17.67
N ILE A 93 -7.10 -2.92 17.13
CA ILE A 93 -5.84 -2.76 16.39
C ILE A 93 -4.65 -3.20 17.26
N LEU A 94 -4.64 -2.82 18.54
CA LEU A 94 -3.60 -3.20 19.49
C LEU A 94 -3.46 -4.74 19.60
N THR A 95 -4.55 -5.45 19.90
CA THR A 95 -4.49 -6.91 20.08
C THR A 95 -4.05 -7.61 18.79
N TRP A 96 -4.54 -7.14 17.64
CA TRP A 96 -4.12 -7.65 16.33
C TRP A 96 -2.62 -7.49 16.06
N ARG A 97 -2.03 -6.35 16.42
CA ARG A 97 -0.59 -6.13 16.25
C ARG A 97 0.25 -7.12 17.04
N GLY A 98 -0.23 -7.55 18.20
CA GLY A 98 0.41 -8.61 18.98
C GLY A 98 0.36 -9.97 18.30
N VAL A 99 -0.77 -10.29 17.70
CA VAL A 99 -1.00 -11.54 16.97
C VAL A 99 -0.09 -11.67 15.73
N LEU A 100 0.35 -10.55 15.15
CA LEU A 100 1.29 -10.50 14.03
C LEU A 100 2.77 -10.45 14.42
N HIS A 101 3.08 -10.40 15.73
CA HIS A 101 4.44 -10.14 16.24
C HIS A 101 5.07 -8.85 15.69
N ASP A 102 4.25 -7.87 15.26
CA ASP A 102 4.69 -6.64 14.61
C ASP A 102 5.00 -5.51 15.62
N TYR A 103 5.06 -5.83 16.92
CA TYR A 103 5.49 -4.89 17.96
C TYR A 103 6.98 -4.54 17.88
N SER A 104 7.80 -5.40 17.28
CA SER A 104 9.25 -5.20 17.22
C SER A 104 9.70 -4.27 16.09
N LYS A 105 8.81 -3.93 15.14
CA LYS A 105 9.12 -3.00 14.07
C LYS A 105 8.71 -1.59 14.46
N ALA A 106 9.70 -0.78 14.80
CA ALA A 106 9.52 0.65 14.98
C ALA A 106 8.90 1.27 13.71
N LEU A 107 8.04 2.28 13.90
CA LEU A 107 7.47 3.01 12.78
C LEU A 107 8.57 3.75 12.01
N VAL A 108 8.74 3.35 10.75
CA VAL A 108 9.58 4.08 9.81
C VAL A 108 8.84 5.34 9.37
N HIS A 109 9.45 6.51 9.62
CA HIS A 109 8.90 7.83 9.29
C HIS A 109 10.04 8.77 8.86
N MET A 110 9.69 9.95 8.33
CA MET A 110 10.64 11.00 7.95
C MET A 110 10.19 12.37 8.46
N GLU A 111 11.14 13.27 8.66
CA GLU A 111 10.86 14.68 8.93
C GLU A 111 10.55 15.45 7.64
N PRO A 112 9.75 16.53 7.69
CA PRO A 112 9.42 17.33 6.51
C PRO A 112 10.65 17.92 5.81
N ASP A 113 11.70 18.26 6.56
CA ASP A 113 12.93 18.84 6.03
C ASP A 113 13.91 17.83 5.44
N ALA A 114 13.66 16.53 5.59
CA ALA A 114 14.52 15.51 5.03
C ALA A 114 14.39 15.45 3.50
N SER A 115 15.46 15.05 2.82
CA SER A 115 15.47 14.99 1.36
C SER A 115 14.55 13.90 0.81
N LEU A 116 14.02 14.10 -0.40
CA LEU A 116 13.27 13.05 -1.10
C LEU A 116 14.15 11.84 -1.42
N TYR A 117 15.44 12.05 -1.63
CA TYR A 117 16.40 10.97 -1.81
C TYR A 117 16.43 10.03 -0.59
N ASP A 118 16.50 10.58 0.62
CA ASP A 118 16.47 9.79 1.86
C ASP A 118 15.12 9.10 2.06
N ALA A 119 14.03 9.76 1.67
CA ALA A 119 12.69 9.17 1.72
C ALA A 119 12.55 7.98 0.75
N ILE A 120 13.04 8.10 -0.49
CA ILE A 120 13.06 7.01 -1.48
C ILE A 120 13.91 5.84 -0.95
N ARG A 121 15.12 6.13 -0.47
CA ARG A 121 16.00 5.12 0.11
C ARG A 121 15.32 4.40 1.28
N THR A 122 14.64 5.14 2.14
CA THR A 122 13.91 4.61 3.29
C THR A 122 12.75 3.71 2.86
N LEU A 123 11.96 4.10 1.85
CA LEU A 123 10.91 3.26 1.27
C LEU A 123 11.48 1.94 0.71
N CYS A 124 12.58 2.00 -0.05
CA CYS A 124 13.21 0.86 -0.69
C CYS A 124 13.84 -0.11 0.32
N VAL A 125 14.67 0.40 1.24
CA VAL A 125 15.40 -0.41 2.24
C VAL A 125 14.43 -1.12 3.18
N ASN A 126 13.41 -0.40 3.67
CA ASN A 126 12.43 -0.98 4.58
C ASN A 126 11.34 -1.79 3.85
N LYS A 127 11.33 -1.77 2.50
CA LYS A 127 10.33 -2.44 1.64
C LYS A 127 8.90 -2.04 2.02
N VAL A 128 8.69 -0.75 2.27
CA VAL A 128 7.39 -0.17 2.64
C VAL A 128 6.87 0.73 1.52
N HIS A 129 5.56 0.74 1.33
CA HIS A 129 4.92 1.50 0.24
C HIS A 129 4.45 2.89 0.69
N ARG A 130 4.51 3.15 2.00
CA ARG A 130 3.95 4.33 2.67
C ARG A 130 4.92 4.79 3.73
N LEU A 131 5.28 6.07 3.67
CA LEU A 131 6.21 6.68 4.60
C LEU A 131 5.54 7.91 5.21
N PRO A 132 5.10 7.85 6.48
CA PRO A 132 4.58 9.00 7.18
C PRO A 132 5.65 10.09 7.29
N VAL A 133 5.25 11.32 6.98
CA VAL A 133 6.02 12.53 7.26
C VAL A 133 5.49 13.10 8.57
N ILE A 134 6.32 13.08 9.61
CA ILE A 134 5.97 13.50 10.96
C ILE A 134 6.90 14.64 11.34
N ASP A 135 6.31 15.75 11.77
CA ASP A 135 7.06 16.87 12.31
C ASP A 135 7.39 16.60 13.78
N LYS A 136 8.67 16.50 14.12
CA LYS A 136 9.11 16.23 15.50
C LYS A 136 8.87 17.41 16.43
N SER A 137 8.82 18.64 15.91
CA SER A 137 8.63 19.82 16.75
C SER A 137 7.22 19.88 17.33
N THR A 138 6.22 19.47 16.55
CA THR A 138 4.81 19.44 16.97
C THR A 138 4.28 18.05 17.31
N GLY A 139 4.97 16.99 16.88
CA GLY A 139 4.50 15.61 16.96
C GLY A 139 3.42 15.25 15.92
N ASN A 140 3.08 16.16 15.02
CA ASN A 140 1.99 15.96 14.06
C ASN A 140 2.42 15.14 12.85
N ALA A 141 1.59 14.19 12.44
CA ALA A 141 1.70 13.57 11.13
C ALA A 141 1.12 14.51 10.06
N LEU A 142 1.96 14.94 9.12
CA LEU A 142 1.60 15.92 8.10
C LEU A 142 1.05 15.27 6.84
N TYR A 143 1.69 14.19 6.39
CA TYR A 143 1.39 13.54 5.11
C TYR A 143 1.87 12.09 5.07
N ILE A 144 1.40 11.31 4.10
CA ILE A 144 1.90 9.96 3.82
C ILE A 144 2.51 9.95 2.42
N LEU A 145 3.84 9.89 2.36
CA LEU A 145 4.58 9.81 1.12
C LEU A 145 4.45 8.42 0.49
N THR A 146 4.34 8.36 -0.83
CA THR A 146 4.23 7.11 -1.60
C THR A 146 5.08 7.16 -2.86
N HIS A 147 5.51 6.01 -3.35
CA HIS A 147 6.24 5.89 -4.63
C HIS A 147 5.49 6.59 -5.77
N LYS A 148 4.17 6.45 -5.85
CA LYS A 148 3.33 7.10 -6.87
C LYS A 148 3.46 8.62 -6.85
N ARG A 149 3.43 9.23 -5.65
CA ARG A 149 3.52 10.70 -5.50
C ARG A 149 4.92 11.21 -5.82
N ILE A 150 5.96 10.46 -5.42
CA ILE A 150 7.36 10.80 -5.74
C ILE A 150 7.61 10.74 -7.25
N LEU A 151 7.18 9.65 -7.91
CA LEU A 151 7.32 9.53 -9.36
C LEU A 151 6.52 10.59 -10.11
N ARG A 152 5.31 10.91 -9.64
CA ARG A 152 4.52 12.01 -10.22
C ARG A 152 5.22 13.35 -10.07
N PHE A 153 5.84 13.61 -8.91
CA PHE A 153 6.62 14.83 -8.70
C PHE A 153 7.80 14.91 -9.68
N LEU A 154 8.60 13.85 -9.82
CA LEU A 154 9.68 13.81 -10.81
C LEU A 154 9.16 14.05 -12.23
N TYR A 155 8.06 13.40 -12.59
CA TYR A 155 7.46 13.52 -13.92
C TYR A 155 7.05 14.97 -14.26
N LEU A 156 6.60 15.76 -13.28
CA LEU A 156 6.24 17.17 -13.52
C LEU A 156 7.42 18.01 -13.97
N TYR A 157 8.64 17.69 -13.53
CA TYR A 157 9.86 18.43 -13.85
C TYR A 157 10.72 17.70 -14.89
N ILE A 158 10.28 16.56 -15.42
CA ILE A 158 11.14 15.71 -16.23
C ILE A 158 11.66 16.44 -17.47
N TYR A 159 10.87 17.32 -18.08
CA TYR A 159 11.26 18.08 -19.27
C TYR A 159 12.16 19.29 -18.96
N ASP A 160 12.20 19.75 -17.71
CA ASP A 160 13.06 20.84 -17.26
C ASP A 160 14.44 20.35 -16.79
N LEU A 161 14.60 19.03 -16.66
CA LEU A 161 15.83 18.38 -16.23
C LEU A 161 16.62 17.85 -17.44
N PRO A 162 17.97 17.88 -17.39
CA PRO A 162 18.80 17.19 -18.37
C PRO A 162 18.39 15.71 -18.47
N GLN A 163 18.17 15.23 -19.70
CA GLN A 163 17.72 13.86 -19.95
C GLN A 163 18.90 12.89 -19.85
N PRO A 164 18.94 12.00 -18.84
CA PRO A 164 20.02 11.04 -18.75
C PRO A 164 19.94 10.03 -19.90
N ALA A 165 21.09 9.61 -20.43
CA ALA A 165 21.15 8.68 -21.56
C ALA A 165 20.42 7.34 -21.30
N PHE A 166 20.29 6.92 -20.04
CA PHE A 166 19.57 5.69 -19.69
C PHE A 166 18.08 5.74 -20.02
N LEU A 167 17.46 6.92 -20.16
CA LEU A 167 16.04 7.00 -20.54
C LEU A 167 15.77 6.55 -21.98
N GLN A 168 16.79 6.50 -22.82
CA GLN A 168 16.70 6.00 -24.20
C GLN A 168 16.94 4.49 -24.30
N LYS A 169 17.29 3.82 -23.19
CA LYS A 169 17.49 2.38 -23.14
C LYS A 169 16.16 1.66 -22.89
N SER A 170 16.02 0.45 -23.40
CA SER A 170 14.84 -0.36 -23.11
C SER A 170 14.81 -0.79 -21.65
N ILE A 171 13.62 -1.08 -21.11
CA ILE A 171 13.48 -1.66 -19.76
C ILE A 171 14.22 -2.99 -19.61
N TRP A 172 14.42 -3.72 -20.73
CA TRP A 172 15.17 -4.96 -20.77
C TRP A 172 16.67 -4.70 -20.60
N ASP A 173 17.24 -3.73 -21.33
CA ASP A 173 18.66 -3.39 -21.22
C ASP A 173 19.01 -2.84 -19.83
N LEU A 174 18.07 -2.13 -19.21
CA LEU A 174 18.21 -1.60 -17.86
C LEU A 174 17.92 -2.63 -16.76
N GLN A 175 17.37 -3.80 -17.11
CA GLN A 175 16.93 -4.81 -16.16
C GLN A 175 15.93 -4.26 -15.12
N ILE A 176 15.06 -3.33 -15.55
CA ILE A 176 14.03 -2.73 -14.69
C ILE A 176 12.76 -3.56 -14.79
N GLY A 177 12.54 -4.40 -13.79
CA GLY A 177 11.34 -5.22 -13.68
C GLY A 177 11.66 -6.61 -13.15
N THR A 178 10.63 -7.44 -13.06
CA THR A 178 10.77 -8.87 -12.83
C THR A 178 10.27 -9.57 -14.08
N PHE A 179 11.10 -10.41 -14.69
CA PHE A 179 10.82 -11.05 -15.99
C PHE A 179 10.70 -12.58 -15.90
N ALA A 180 10.95 -13.16 -14.73
CA ALA A 180 10.87 -14.60 -14.48
C ALA A 180 10.06 -14.90 -13.22
N ASN A 181 9.47 -16.10 -13.15
CA ASN A 181 8.69 -16.57 -12.01
C ASN A 181 7.55 -15.62 -11.59
N ILE A 182 6.90 -14.99 -12.57
CA ILE A 182 5.79 -14.06 -12.34
C ILE A 182 4.61 -14.85 -11.78
N ALA A 183 4.12 -14.43 -10.62
CA ALA A 183 2.90 -14.98 -10.06
C ALA A 183 1.71 -14.47 -10.86
N THR A 184 0.89 -15.38 -11.37
CA THR A 184 -0.33 -15.07 -12.12
C THR A 184 -1.51 -15.75 -11.46
N ALA A 185 -2.70 -15.31 -11.82
CA ALA A 185 -3.94 -15.93 -11.37
C ALA A 185 -4.83 -16.31 -12.55
N LYS A 186 -5.60 -17.39 -12.39
CA LYS A 186 -6.70 -17.72 -13.30
C LYS A 186 -8.00 -17.12 -12.77
N LYS A 187 -9.00 -16.97 -13.63
CA LYS A 187 -10.32 -16.42 -13.26
C LYS A 187 -11.02 -17.24 -12.18
N GLU A 188 -10.80 -18.55 -12.20
CA GLU A 188 -11.40 -19.54 -11.30
C GLU A 188 -10.63 -19.70 -9.98
N MET A 189 -9.44 -19.10 -9.87
CA MET A 189 -8.66 -19.09 -8.63
C MET A 189 -9.50 -18.45 -7.52
N THR A 190 -9.52 -19.08 -6.36
CA THR A 190 -10.26 -18.57 -5.20
C THR A 190 -9.57 -17.34 -4.62
N LEU A 191 -10.33 -16.48 -3.93
CA LEU A 191 -9.72 -15.33 -3.28
C LEU A 191 -8.72 -15.76 -2.20
N ILE A 192 -9.01 -16.78 -1.41
CA ILE A 192 -8.09 -17.27 -0.38
C ILE A 192 -6.72 -17.68 -0.96
N GLU A 193 -6.70 -18.36 -2.10
CA GLU A 193 -5.46 -18.69 -2.82
C GLU A 193 -4.71 -17.43 -3.26
N ALA A 194 -5.41 -16.45 -3.83
CA ALA A 194 -4.81 -15.18 -4.23
C ALA A 194 -4.23 -14.41 -3.02
N LEU A 195 -4.93 -14.41 -1.88
CA LEU A 195 -4.47 -13.79 -0.63
C LEU A 195 -3.20 -14.47 -0.11
N ASN A 196 -3.13 -15.81 -0.16
CA ASN A 196 -1.93 -16.55 0.21
C ASN A 196 -0.73 -16.13 -0.65
N ILE A 197 -0.91 -16.03 -1.97
CA ILE A 197 0.15 -15.59 -2.88
C ILE A 197 0.62 -14.16 -2.55
N PHE A 198 -0.30 -13.25 -2.19
CA PHE A 198 0.05 -11.88 -1.79
C PHE A 198 0.93 -11.80 -0.55
N VAL A 199 0.72 -12.70 0.41
CA VAL A 199 1.50 -12.75 1.65
C VAL A 199 2.83 -13.44 1.42
N GLU A 200 2.83 -14.60 0.77
CA GLU A 200 4.02 -15.42 0.51
C GLU A 200 5.02 -14.70 -0.39
N ARG A 201 4.56 -14.19 -1.54
CA ARG A 201 5.42 -13.54 -2.53
C ARG A 201 5.63 -12.05 -2.25
N ARG A 202 4.92 -11.48 -1.27
CA ARG A 202 4.95 -10.05 -0.89
C ARG A 202 4.71 -9.10 -2.07
N ILE A 203 3.90 -9.51 -3.04
CA ILE A 203 3.56 -8.71 -4.22
C ILE A 203 2.31 -7.87 -3.99
N SER A 204 2.10 -6.84 -4.81
CA SER A 204 0.95 -5.93 -4.70
C SER A 204 -0.24 -6.29 -5.59
N ALA A 205 -0.02 -7.08 -6.64
CA ALA A 205 -1.04 -7.48 -7.60
C ALA A 205 -0.66 -8.77 -8.34
N LEU A 206 -1.67 -9.42 -8.89
CA LEU A 206 -1.62 -10.62 -9.71
C LEU A 206 -2.23 -10.30 -11.07
N PRO A 207 -1.47 -10.44 -12.17
CA PRO A 207 -2.04 -10.46 -13.51
C PRO A 207 -2.99 -11.66 -13.65
N VAL A 208 -4.21 -11.41 -14.10
CA VAL A 208 -5.19 -12.45 -14.41
C VAL A 208 -5.01 -12.87 -15.85
N ILE A 209 -4.77 -14.17 -16.08
CA ILE A 209 -4.49 -14.73 -17.41
C ILE A 209 -5.62 -15.64 -17.89
N ASP A 210 -5.82 -15.70 -19.20
CA ASP A 210 -6.71 -16.65 -19.86
C ASP A 210 -6.03 -18.02 -20.11
N GLU A 211 -6.75 -18.93 -20.75
CA GLU A 211 -6.26 -20.28 -21.12
C GLU A 211 -5.05 -20.24 -22.07
N ASN A 212 -4.88 -19.15 -22.83
CA ASN A 212 -3.78 -18.95 -23.76
C ASN A 212 -2.60 -18.18 -23.12
N ASN A 213 -2.60 -18.02 -21.79
CA ASN A 213 -1.63 -17.22 -21.03
C ASN A 213 -1.58 -15.74 -21.41
N LYS A 214 -2.66 -15.18 -21.97
CA LYS A 214 -2.77 -13.74 -22.22
C LYS A 214 -3.33 -13.05 -20.99
N VAL A 215 -2.75 -11.91 -20.62
CA VAL A 215 -3.25 -11.09 -19.51
C VAL A 215 -4.57 -10.43 -19.93
N VAL A 216 -5.63 -10.68 -19.16
CA VAL A 216 -6.99 -10.17 -19.42
C VAL A 216 -7.50 -9.22 -18.34
N ASP A 217 -6.96 -9.29 -17.13
CA ASP A 217 -7.31 -8.38 -16.03
C ASP A 217 -6.18 -8.33 -14.98
N ILE A 218 -6.39 -7.60 -13.88
CA ILE A 218 -5.47 -7.50 -12.74
C ILE A 218 -6.25 -7.56 -11.42
N TYR A 219 -5.84 -8.46 -10.54
CA TYR A 219 -6.33 -8.50 -9.16
C TYR A 219 -5.26 -7.96 -8.21
N ALA A 220 -5.52 -6.84 -7.56
CA ALA A 220 -4.59 -6.16 -6.68
C ALA A 220 -4.97 -6.29 -5.21
N LYS A 221 -4.01 -6.09 -4.30
CA LYS A 221 -4.30 -5.96 -2.86
C LYS A 221 -5.40 -4.93 -2.58
N PHE A 222 -5.48 -3.88 -3.40
CA PHE A 222 -6.52 -2.87 -3.29
C PHE A 222 -7.92 -3.43 -3.49
N ASP A 223 -8.12 -4.42 -4.37
CA ASP A 223 -9.45 -5.01 -4.61
C ASP A 223 -9.96 -5.76 -3.37
N VAL A 224 -9.05 -6.30 -2.56
CA VAL A 224 -9.38 -7.01 -1.31
C VAL A 224 -10.08 -6.10 -0.30
N ILE A 225 -9.80 -4.78 -0.28
CA ILE A 225 -10.44 -3.87 0.69
C ILE A 225 -11.94 -3.71 0.43
N ASN A 226 -12.42 -3.99 -0.79
CA ASN A 226 -13.84 -3.93 -1.13
C ASN A 226 -14.63 -4.99 -0.36
N LEU A 227 -14.02 -6.13 0.00
CA LEU A 227 -14.64 -7.12 0.88
C LEU A 227 -15.05 -6.54 2.24
N ALA A 228 -14.27 -5.57 2.75
CA ALA A 228 -14.61 -4.85 3.98
C ALA A 228 -15.79 -3.88 3.78
N ALA A 229 -15.85 -3.23 2.61
CA ALA A 229 -16.94 -2.32 2.24
C ALA A 229 -18.29 -3.05 2.16
N GLU A 230 -18.28 -4.20 1.49
CA GLU A 230 -19.46 -5.01 1.20
C GLU A 230 -19.81 -5.98 2.34
N LYS A 231 -18.94 -6.11 3.35
CA LYS A 231 -19.05 -7.11 4.43
C LYS A 231 -19.12 -8.56 3.90
N THR A 232 -18.48 -8.80 2.76
CA THR A 232 -18.43 -10.09 2.05
C THR A 232 -17.19 -10.90 2.41
N TYR A 233 -16.35 -10.41 3.32
CA TYR A 233 -15.11 -11.06 3.77
C TYR A 233 -15.26 -12.43 4.45
N ASN A 234 -16.48 -12.87 4.74
CA ASN A 234 -16.74 -14.20 5.33
C ASN A 234 -16.62 -15.34 4.31
N ASN A 235 -16.76 -15.07 3.01
CA ASN A 235 -16.64 -16.07 1.96
C ASN A 235 -15.46 -15.74 1.05
N LEU A 236 -14.33 -16.42 1.26
CA LEU A 236 -13.12 -16.25 0.45
C LEU A 236 -12.95 -17.38 -0.58
N ASP A 237 -13.92 -18.29 -0.68
CA ASP A 237 -13.97 -19.36 -1.69
C ASP A 237 -14.54 -18.86 -3.03
N ILE A 238 -15.06 -17.62 -3.07
CA ILE A 238 -15.45 -16.99 -4.33
C ILE A 238 -14.23 -16.83 -5.24
N THR A 239 -14.47 -16.83 -6.55
CA THR A 239 -13.41 -16.74 -7.54
C THR A 239 -12.97 -15.28 -7.75
N ILE A 240 -11.77 -15.10 -8.31
CA ILE A 240 -11.29 -13.78 -8.73
C ILE A 240 -12.26 -13.14 -9.74
N GLU A 241 -12.83 -13.91 -10.66
CA GLU A 241 -13.81 -13.39 -11.63
C GLU A 241 -15.05 -12.81 -10.94
N GLN A 242 -15.62 -13.53 -9.96
CA GLN A 242 -16.77 -13.06 -9.19
C GLN A 242 -16.43 -11.78 -8.43
N SER A 243 -15.25 -11.71 -7.79
CA SER A 243 -14.80 -10.52 -7.08
C SER A 243 -14.59 -9.31 -8.00
N LEU A 244 -14.03 -9.52 -9.19
CA LEU A 244 -13.82 -8.46 -10.18
C LEU A 244 -15.12 -7.96 -10.81
N GLN A 245 -16.16 -8.80 -10.90
CA GLN A 245 -17.50 -8.37 -11.32
C GLN A 245 -18.11 -7.40 -10.31
N SER A 246 -18.08 -7.73 -9.00
CA SER A 246 -18.54 -6.82 -7.93
C SER A 246 -17.83 -5.47 -7.97
N ARG A 247 -16.53 -5.45 -8.27
CA ARG A 247 -15.76 -4.20 -8.44
C ARG A 247 -16.33 -3.28 -9.54
N ARG A 248 -16.85 -3.83 -10.63
CA ARG A 248 -17.41 -3.05 -11.75
C ARG A 248 -18.78 -2.46 -11.39
N GLU A 249 -19.53 -3.13 -10.54
CA GLU A 249 -20.85 -2.68 -10.05
C GLU A 249 -20.74 -1.65 -8.92
N VAL A 250 -19.77 -1.82 -8.01
CA VAL A 250 -19.51 -0.93 -6.86
C VAL A 250 -18.61 0.24 -7.27
N CYS A 251 -18.75 0.76 -8.50
CA CYS A 251 -18.11 2.00 -8.90
C CYS A 251 -18.76 3.19 -8.15
N LEU A 252 -18.51 3.28 -6.83
CA LEU A 252 -18.51 4.53 -6.12
C LEU A 252 -17.50 5.44 -6.84
N PRO A 253 -17.82 6.74 -7.03
CA PRO A 253 -16.99 7.66 -7.77
C PRO A 253 -15.73 7.97 -6.96
N LEU A 254 -14.78 7.06 -6.97
CA LEU A 254 -13.46 7.24 -6.38
C LEU A 254 -12.43 6.92 -7.45
N GLY A 255 -12.45 7.77 -8.49
CA GLY A 255 -11.22 8.13 -9.16
C GLY A 255 -10.27 8.71 -8.12
N ILE A 256 -9.36 7.89 -7.61
CA ILE A 256 -8.32 8.34 -6.69
C ILE A 256 -6.99 8.38 -7.45
N SER A 257 -6.67 9.62 -7.81
CA SER A 257 -5.41 10.11 -8.38
C SER A 257 -4.15 9.81 -7.58
#